data_AF-A0A5B9FQQ9-F1
#
_entry.id   AF-A0A5B9FQQ9-F1
#
_cell.length_a   1.000
_cell.length_b   1.000
_cell.length_c   1.000
_cell.angle_alpha   90.00
_cell.angle_beta   90.00
_cell.angle_gamma   90.00
#
_symmetry.space_group_name_H-M   'P 1'
#
loop_
_entity.id
_entity.type
_entity.pdbx_description
1 polymer ?
#
loop_
_entity_poly.entity_id
_entity_poly.type
_entity_poly.pdbx_seq_one_letter_code
_entity_poly.pdbx_strand_id
1 'polypeptide(L)'
;MDDAEFGTNAIDPVDYTNIEANTQTLYIRVSSAFTVCYDIEELQLIVHQAPIATEPAPYALCDNGPDDTDGEGIFVLPSRESEILGGLDPALYTVGYFATLEAAQANTPAIATPGSYTATNTDSPVYVRVTDNATGCYDIVELELIVNPLPVATQPTPYTLCDVNTIGGQPDEVEEFDLTTKIPEIIGVQTGINVNLPPYIGGC
;
A
#
# COMPACT_ATOMS: atom_id res chain seq x y z
N MET A 1 39.67 0.61 27.88
CA MET A 1 40.74 -0.32 28.29
C MET A 1 40.98 -0.23 29.79
N ASP A 2 41.31 0.95 30.31
CA ASP A 2 41.61 1.17 31.75
C ASP A 2 40.53 0.63 32.70
N ASP A 3 39.25 0.86 32.42
CA ASP A 3 38.16 0.33 33.26
C ASP A 3 38.15 -1.22 33.31
N ALA A 4 38.47 -1.90 32.21
CA ALA A 4 38.58 -3.35 32.19
C ALA A 4 39.86 -3.84 32.90
N GLU A 5 40.97 -3.10 32.82
CA GLU A 5 42.22 -3.38 33.54
C GLU A 5 42.09 -3.21 35.05
N PHE A 6 41.27 -2.26 35.50
CA PHE A 6 41.02 -2.02 36.93
C PHE A 6 39.73 -2.67 37.45
N GLY A 7 38.88 -3.23 36.57
CA GLY A 7 37.61 -3.83 36.95
C GLY A 7 36.61 -2.80 37.48
N THR A 8 36.63 -1.59 36.94
CA THR A 8 35.79 -0.45 37.35
C THR A 8 34.73 -0.14 36.31
N ASN A 9 33.73 0.68 36.66
CA ASN A 9 32.65 1.12 35.76
C ASN A 9 31.96 -0.01 34.99
N ALA A 10 31.57 -1.07 35.71
CA ALA A 10 30.86 -2.20 35.11
C ALA A 10 29.61 -1.74 34.35
N ILE A 11 29.46 -2.21 33.13
CA ILE A 11 28.29 -2.00 32.28
C ILE A 11 27.20 -3.01 32.70
N ASP A 12 25.94 -2.58 32.67
CA ASP A 12 24.81 -3.50 32.79
C ASP A 12 24.68 -4.32 31.50
N PRO A 13 24.89 -5.65 31.52
CA PRO A 13 24.86 -6.48 30.32
C PRO A 13 23.46 -6.63 29.70
N VAL A 14 22.39 -6.27 30.42
CA VAL A 14 21.02 -6.36 29.87
C VAL A 14 20.47 -5.01 29.40
N ASP A 15 21.10 -3.90 29.79
CA ASP A 15 20.62 -2.55 29.50
C ASP A 15 21.79 -1.61 29.15
N TYR A 16 22.48 -1.93 28.05
CA TYR A 16 23.55 -1.10 27.51
C TYR A 16 23.19 -0.54 26.14
N THR A 17 23.41 0.76 25.95
CA THR A 17 23.30 1.45 24.66
C THR A 17 24.69 1.92 24.21
N ASN A 18 25.03 1.68 22.94
CA ASN A 18 26.29 2.16 22.38
C ASN A 18 26.34 3.70 22.39
N ILE A 19 27.48 4.26 22.80
CA ILE A 19 27.71 5.70 22.91
C ILE A 19 28.44 6.29 21.68
N GLU A 20 29.02 5.41 20.85
CA GLU A 20 29.61 5.78 19.57
C GLU A 20 28.74 5.22 18.44
N ALA A 21 28.47 6.06 17.42
CA ALA A 21 27.69 5.64 16.26
C ALA A 21 28.49 4.67 15.36
N ASN A 22 27.79 3.81 14.64
CA ASN A 22 28.31 2.79 13.71
C ASN A 22 29.15 1.69 14.36
N THR A 23 30.28 2.01 14.98
CA THR A 23 31.17 1.02 15.57
C THR A 23 31.69 1.51 16.90
N GLN A 24 31.60 0.66 17.92
CA GLN A 24 32.15 0.91 19.23
C GLN A 24 32.90 -0.32 19.73
N THR A 25 34.09 -0.14 20.28
CA THR A 25 34.84 -1.22 20.95
C THR A 25 34.59 -1.19 22.46
N LEU A 26 34.10 -2.30 23.00
CA LEU A 26 34.06 -2.59 24.43
C LEU A 26 35.24 -3.48 24.83
N TYR A 27 35.66 -3.38 26.09
CA TYR A 27 36.71 -4.21 26.67
C TYR A 27 36.09 -5.10 27.74
N ILE A 28 36.13 -6.41 27.54
CA ILE A 28 35.57 -7.42 28.44
C ILE A 28 36.69 -7.98 29.29
N ARG A 29 36.58 -7.83 30.62
CA ARG A 29 37.49 -8.47 31.56
C ARG A 29 36.92 -9.83 31.98
N VAL A 30 37.67 -10.91 31.75
CA VAL A 30 37.37 -12.25 32.25
C VAL A 30 38.31 -12.56 33.41
N SER A 31 37.78 -12.67 34.63
CA SER A 31 38.59 -12.91 35.83
C SER A 31 38.29 -14.25 36.49
N SER A 32 39.32 -14.89 37.05
CA SER A 32 39.17 -16.10 37.86
C SER A 32 38.59 -15.78 39.25
N ALA A 33 37.65 -16.60 39.72
CA ALA A 33 37.15 -16.51 41.10
C ALA A 33 38.16 -17.03 42.15
N PHE A 34 39.22 -17.71 41.71
CA PHE A 34 40.17 -18.42 42.58
C PHE A 34 41.58 -17.83 42.56
N THR A 35 41.88 -16.93 41.63
CA THR A 35 43.20 -16.30 41.47
C THR A 35 43.05 -14.82 41.14
N VAL A 36 44.15 -14.06 41.21
CA VAL A 36 44.18 -12.64 40.76
C VAL A 36 44.30 -12.49 39.25
N CYS A 37 44.39 -13.60 38.51
CA CYS A 37 44.59 -13.59 37.07
C CYS A 37 43.29 -13.17 36.37
N TYR A 38 43.45 -12.38 35.31
CA TYR A 38 42.38 -11.99 34.40
C TYR A 38 42.92 -11.94 32.98
N ASP A 39 42.00 -11.97 32.03
CA ASP A 39 42.25 -11.72 30.61
C ASP A 39 41.32 -10.60 30.12
N ILE A 40 41.72 -9.89 29.08
CA ILE A 40 40.91 -8.81 28.48
C ILE A 40 40.73 -9.10 27.00
N GLU A 41 39.48 -9.13 26.58
CA GLU A 41 39.08 -9.30 25.19
C GLU A 41 38.37 -8.06 24.66
N GLU A 42 38.47 -7.82 23.36
CA GLU A 42 37.72 -6.75 22.69
C GLU A 42 36.41 -7.30 22.13
N LEU A 43 35.33 -6.54 22.32
CA LEU A 43 34.05 -6.77 21.66
C LEU A 43 33.71 -5.56 20.80
N GLN A 44 33.58 -5.77 19.50
CA GLN A 44 33.06 -4.74 18.60
C GLN A 44 31.53 -4.80 18.57
N LEU A 45 30.90 -3.69 18.94
CA LEU A 45 29.51 -3.42 18.66
C LEU A 45 29.42 -2.73 17.31
N ILE A 46 28.65 -3.31 16.38
CA ILE A 46 28.42 -2.77 15.04
C ILE A 46 26.93 -2.48 14.90
N VAL A 47 26.59 -1.23 14.60
CA VAL A 47 25.22 -0.76 14.37
C VAL A 47 25.12 -0.27 12.93
N HIS A 48 24.26 -0.91 12.14
CA HIS A 48 23.95 -0.48 10.79
C HIS A 48 22.74 0.47 10.81
N GLN A 49 22.79 1.51 9.97
CA GLN A 49 21.66 2.40 9.80
C GLN A 49 20.54 1.68 9.05
N ALA A 50 19.31 1.75 9.57
CA ALA A 50 18.13 1.30 8.84
C ALA A 50 17.83 2.25 7.66
N PRO A 51 17.30 1.74 6.54
CA PRO A 51 16.75 2.61 5.50
C PRO A 51 15.65 3.50 6.10
N ILE A 52 15.37 4.62 5.44
CA ILE A 52 14.22 5.46 5.77
C ILE A 52 13.32 5.41 4.53
N ALA A 53 12.30 4.55 4.59
CA ALA A 53 11.30 4.47 3.54
C ALA A 53 10.32 5.65 3.66
N THR A 54 9.66 5.98 2.56
CA THR A 54 8.65 7.05 2.51
C THR A 54 7.27 6.41 2.41
N GLU A 55 6.33 6.89 3.21
CA GLU A 55 4.93 6.47 3.09
C GLU A 55 4.33 7.05 1.79
N PRO A 56 3.85 6.22 0.85
CA PRO A 56 3.29 6.68 -0.42
C PRO A 56 1.90 7.30 -0.24
N ALA A 57 1.42 7.98 -1.28
CA ALA A 57 0.02 8.40 -1.30
C ALA A 57 -0.95 7.19 -1.36
N PRO A 58 -2.19 7.32 -0.86
CA PRO A 58 -3.18 6.25 -0.97
C PRO A 58 -3.40 5.79 -2.41
N TYR A 59 -3.46 4.47 -2.62
CA TYR A 59 -3.71 3.88 -3.92
C TYR A 59 -5.21 3.59 -4.07
N ALA A 60 -5.91 4.51 -4.72
CA ALA A 60 -7.31 4.36 -5.05
C ALA A 60 -7.53 3.82 -6.47
N LEU A 61 -8.38 2.81 -6.61
CA LEU A 61 -8.91 2.29 -7.87
C LEU A 61 -10.44 2.21 -7.79
N CYS A 62 -11.11 2.11 -8.94
CA CYS A 62 -12.48 1.61 -8.95
C CYS A 62 -12.46 0.10 -8.75
N ASP A 63 -13.60 -0.47 -8.37
CA ASP A 63 -13.89 -1.88 -8.57
C ASP A 63 -13.63 -2.23 -10.04
N ASN A 64 -12.52 -2.91 -10.29
CA ASN A 64 -11.94 -3.17 -11.61
C ASN A 64 -11.59 -4.65 -11.77
N GLY A 65 -12.19 -5.49 -10.94
CA GLY A 65 -12.14 -6.93 -11.03
C GLY A 65 -12.85 -7.49 -12.27
N PRO A 66 -12.85 -8.81 -12.45
CA PRO A 66 -13.62 -9.48 -13.50
C PRO A 66 -15.14 -9.39 -13.26
N ASP A 67 -15.58 -9.24 -12.02
CA ASP A 67 -16.92 -8.81 -11.64
C ASP A 67 -16.81 -7.37 -11.16
N ASP A 68 -17.57 -6.46 -11.75
CA ASP A 68 -17.48 -5.02 -11.51
C ASP A 68 -18.46 -4.57 -10.40
N THR A 69 -18.93 -5.53 -9.60
CA THR A 69 -19.90 -5.33 -8.52
C THR A 69 -19.55 -6.03 -7.20
N ASP A 70 -18.38 -6.68 -7.10
CA ASP A 70 -17.99 -7.46 -5.93
C ASP A 70 -17.18 -6.66 -4.88
N GLY A 71 -16.79 -5.43 -5.21
CA GLY A 71 -16.03 -4.55 -4.34
C GLY A 71 -14.52 -4.84 -4.31
N GLU A 72 -13.99 -5.56 -5.31
CA GLU A 72 -12.58 -5.89 -5.42
C GLU A 72 -11.81 -4.97 -6.38
N GLY A 73 -10.62 -4.55 -5.96
CA GLY A 73 -9.65 -3.86 -6.79
C GLY A 73 -8.44 -4.74 -7.11
N ILE A 74 -7.97 -4.72 -8.36
CA ILE A 74 -6.72 -5.34 -8.78
C ILE A 74 -5.63 -4.27 -8.81
N PHE A 75 -4.73 -4.32 -7.83
CA PHE A 75 -3.64 -3.36 -7.63
C PHE A 75 -2.31 -3.88 -8.19
N VAL A 76 -1.56 -2.98 -8.84
CA VAL A 76 -0.15 -3.20 -9.19
C VAL A 76 0.70 -2.52 -8.12
N LEU A 77 0.96 -3.19 -7.00
CA LEU A 77 1.66 -2.60 -5.84
C LEU A 77 3.04 -2.00 -6.20
N PRO A 78 3.87 -2.62 -7.07
CA PRO A 78 5.14 -2.05 -7.51
C PRO A 78 5.02 -0.71 -8.25
N SER A 79 3.83 -0.32 -8.72
CA SER A 79 3.64 1.02 -9.31
C SER A 79 3.91 2.16 -8.32
N ARG A 80 3.88 1.87 -7.00
CA ARG A 80 4.15 2.82 -5.91
C ARG A 80 5.59 2.76 -5.40
N GLU A 81 6.41 1.87 -5.93
CA GLU A 81 7.75 1.61 -5.41
C GLU A 81 8.65 2.85 -5.41
N SER A 82 8.56 3.69 -6.45
CA SER A 82 9.35 4.93 -6.52
C SER A 82 8.99 5.95 -5.44
N GLU A 83 7.71 6.00 -5.03
CA GLU A 83 7.26 6.83 -3.91
C GLU A 83 7.78 6.24 -2.59
N ILE A 84 7.65 4.92 -2.43
CA ILE A 84 8.09 4.17 -1.24
C ILE A 84 9.60 4.31 -0.99
N LEU A 85 10.40 4.21 -2.05
CA LEU A 85 11.85 4.35 -1.94
C LEU A 85 12.28 5.77 -1.61
N GLY A 86 11.48 6.81 -1.90
CA GLY A 86 11.77 8.18 -1.46
C GLY A 86 13.14 8.74 -1.88
N GLY A 87 13.77 8.18 -2.91
CA GLY A 87 15.14 8.53 -3.35
C GLY A 87 16.24 7.53 -2.98
N LEU A 88 15.92 6.45 -2.27
CA LEU A 88 16.78 5.28 -2.11
C LEU A 88 17.05 4.61 -3.47
N ASP A 89 18.28 4.12 -3.68
CA ASP A 89 18.66 3.46 -4.94
C ASP A 89 18.02 2.06 -5.04
N PRO A 90 17.11 1.79 -5.99
CA PRO A 90 16.45 0.50 -6.12
C PRO A 90 17.41 -0.69 -6.36
N ALA A 91 18.66 -0.45 -6.76
CA ALA A 91 19.66 -1.50 -6.87
C ALA A 91 20.22 -1.96 -5.50
N LEU A 92 20.13 -1.10 -4.48
CA LEU A 92 20.67 -1.34 -3.14
C LEU A 92 19.61 -1.81 -2.14
N TYR A 93 18.33 -1.66 -2.47
CA TYR A 93 17.22 -2.01 -1.59
C TYR A 93 16.27 -3.01 -2.24
N THR A 94 15.75 -3.94 -1.44
CA THR A 94 14.67 -4.86 -1.85
C THR A 94 13.36 -4.41 -1.22
N VAL A 95 12.31 -4.29 -2.03
CA VAL A 95 10.96 -3.95 -1.59
C VAL A 95 10.10 -5.23 -1.55
N GLY A 96 9.49 -5.51 -0.40
CA GLY A 96 8.58 -6.63 -0.19
C GLY A 96 7.21 -6.15 0.30
N TYR A 97 6.15 -6.86 -0.09
CA TYR A 97 4.76 -6.52 0.22
C TYR A 97 4.12 -7.61 1.09
N PHE A 98 3.38 -7.21 2.13
CA PHE A 98 2.84 -8.12 3.14
C PHE A 98 1.44 -7.70 3.55
N ALA A 99 0.57 -8.68 3.83
CA ALA A 99 -0.80 -8.42 4.25
C ALA A 99 -0.91 -7.97 5.73
N THR A 100 0.10 -8.24 6.57
CA THR A 100 0.11 -7.80 7.97
C THR A 100 1.48 -7.29 8.39
N LEU A 101 1.48 -6.48 9.46
CA LEU A 101 2.71 -5.97 10.06
C LEU A 101 3.61 -7.10 10.56
N GLU A 102 3.05 -8.12 11.18
CA GLU A 102 3.82 -9.27 11.68
C GLU A 102 4.50 -10.01 10.53
N ALA A 103 3.81 -10.18 9.40
CA ALA A 103 4.39 -10.80 8.22
C ALA A 103 5.53 -9.95 7.63
N ALA A 104 5.37 -8.62 7.60
CA ALA A 104 6.43 -7.70 7.19
C ALA A 104 7.63 -7.75 8.13
N GLN A 105 7.43 -7.79 9.45
CA GLN A 105 8.51 -7.90 10.44
C GLN A 105 9.26 -9.24 10.34
N ALA A 106 8.51 -10.34 10.19
CA ALA A 106 9.05 -11.68 9.99
C ALA A 106 9.63 -11.90 8.58
N ASN A 107 9.39 -10.97 7.65
CA ASN A 107 9.68 -11.09 6.23
C ASN A 107 9.05 -12.35 5.59
N THR A 108 7.89 -12.79 6.08
CA THR A 108 7.17 -13.97 5.58
C THR A 108 5.75 -14.08 6.17
N PRO A 109 4.73 -14.54 5.41
CA PRO A 109 4.76 -14.75 3.96
C PRO A 109 4.60 -13.42 3.20
N ALA A 110 5.40 -13.23 2.15
CA ALA A 110 5.19 -12.12 1.22
C ALA A 110 3.97 -12.37 0.33
N ILE A 111 3.33 -11.29 -0.13
CA ILE A 111 2.31 -11.33 -1.17
C ILE A 111 2.96 -11.89 -2.45
N ALA A 112 2.44 -13.02 -2.93
CA ALA A 112 3.06 -13.77 -4.03
C ALA A 112 2.96 -13.07 -5.39
N THR A 113 1.89 -12.29 -5.61
CA THR A 113 1.60 -11.62 -6.89
C THR A 113 1.38 -10.12 -6.71
N PRO A 114 2.40 -9.35 -6.30
CA PRO A 114 2.25 -7.92 -6.01
C PRO A 114 1.90 -7.10 -7.28
N GLY A 115 2.20 -7.62 -8.48
CA GLY A 115 1.85 -6.97 -9.74
C GLY A 115 0.38 -7.13 -10.17
N SER A 116 -0.41 -7.91 -9.43
CA SER A 116 -1.84 -8.15 -9.70
C SER A 116 -2.53 -8.56 -8.39
N TYR A 117 -2.34 -7.75 -7.35
CA TYR A 117 -2.86 -8.04 -6.01
C TYR A 117 -4.34 -7.65 -5.94
N THR A 118 -5.20 -8.65 -5.79
CA THR A 118 -6.63 -8.44 -5.57
C THR A 118 -6.89 -8.15 -4.09
N ALA A 119 -7.60 -7.05 -3.81
CA ALA A 119 -7.91 -6.61 -2.46
C ALA A 119 -9.26 -5.90 -2.40
N THR A 120 -9.91 -5.99 -1.25
CA THR A 120 -11.06 -5.18 -0.85
C THR A 120 -10.63 -4.05 0.08
N ASN A 121 -11.54 -3.14 0.43
CA ASN A 121 -11.27 -2.13 1.47
C ASN A 121 -10.95 -2.73 2.86
N THR A 122 -11.28 -4.01 3.12
CA THR A 122 -10.93 -4.68 4.39
C THR A 122 -9.53 -5.28 4.41
N ASP A 123 -8.88 -5.39 3.25
CA ASP A 123 -7.50 -5.89 3.11
C ASP A 123 -6.45 -4.76 3.19
N SER A 124 -6.88 -3.54 3.55
CA SER A 124 -6.05 -2.34 3.67
C SER A 124 -5.68 -2.06 5.14
N PRO A 125 -4.45 -1.59 5.43
CA PRO A 125 -3.36 -1.32 4.50
C PRO A 125 -2.54 -2.57 4.16
N VAL A 126 -1.82 -2.51 3.05
CA VAL A 126 -0.69 -3.42 2.79
C VAL A 126 0.57 -2.86 3.43
N TYR A 127 1.36 -3.71 4.06
CA TYR A 127 2.63 -3.33 4.68
C TYR A 127 3.78 -3.55 3.70
N VAL A 128 4.59 -2.52 3.50
CA VAL A 128 5.72 -2.55 2.57
C VAL A 128 7.02 -2.48 3.35
N ARG A 129 7.85 -3.52 3.23
CA ARG A 129 9.17 -3.59 3.85
C ARG A 129 10.24 -3.20 2.82
N VAL A 130 11.04 -2.19 3.14
CA VAL A 130 12.24 -1.82 2.38
C VAL A 130 13.45 -2.33 3.13
N THR A 131 14.21 -3.26 2.53
CA THR A 131 15.38 -3.90 3.14
C THR A 131 16.65 -3.47 2.44
N ASP A 132 17.66 -3.04 3.20
CA ASP A 132 19.01 -2.80 2.69
C ASP A 132 19.69 -4.13 2.35
N ASN A 133 20.10 -4.31 1.09
CA ASN A 133 20.65 -5.58 0.62
C ASN A 133 22.03 -5.92 1.22
N ALA A 134 22.77 -4.93 1.71
CA ALA A 134 24.09 -5.12 2.29
C ALA A 134 24.02 -5.45 3.79
N THR A 135 23.11 -4.82 4.53
CA THR A 135 23.04 -4.93 6.00
C THR A 135 21.88 -5.79 6.51
N GLY A 136 20.83 -5.96 5.71
CA GLY A 136 19.58 -6.61 6.12
C GLY A 136 18.72 -5.76 7.06
N CYS A 137 19.16 -4.55 7.44
CA CYS A 137 18.33 -3.59 8.14
C CYS A 137 17.16 -3.17 7.24
N TYR A 138 16.04 -2.83 7.86
CA TYR A 138 14.80 -2.59 7.13
C TYR A 138 13.96 -1.52 7.80
N ASP A 139 13.05 -0.99 7.01
CA ASP A 139 11.98 -0.10 7.43
C ASP A 139 10.65 -0.60 6.85
N ILE A 140 9.54 -0.28 7.52
CA ILE A 140 8.20 -0.71 7.11
C ILE A 140 7.30 0.51 7.07
N VAL A 141 6.64 0.69 5.91
CA VAL A 141 5.62 1.72 5.69
C VAL A 141 4.30 1.07 5.29
N GLU A 142 3.21 1.82 5.43
CA GLU A 142 1.88 1.39 5.03
C GLU A 142 1.55 1.91 3.62
N LEU A 143 0.86 1.09 2.84
CA LEU A 143 0.25 1.47 1.57
C LEU A 143 -1.25 1.27 1.71
N GLU A 144 -1.98 2.37 1.88
CA GLU A 144 -3.44 2.37 1.94
C GLU A 144 -4.01 2.02 0.56
N LEU A 145 -4.81 0.97 0.50
CA LEU A 145 -5.57 0.57 -0.69
C LEU A 145 -7.02 1.03 -0.53
N ILE A 146 -7.56 1.64 -1.59
CA ILE A 146 -8.94 2.12 -1.63
C ILE A 146 -9.63 1.57 -2.89
N VAL A 147 -10.72 0.83 -2.70
CA VAL A 147 -11.59 0.36 -3.77
C VAL A 147 -12.86 1.21 -3.78
N ASN A 148 -13.08 1.93 -4.87
CA ASN A 148 -14.28 2.74 -5.08
C ASN A 148 -15.33 1.91 -5.80
N PRO A 149 -16.52 1.68 -5.21
CA PRO A 149 -17.58 0.91 -5.85
C PRO A 149 -18.06 1.59 -7.13
N LEU A 150 -18.45 0.79 -8.12
CA LEU A 150 -19.02 1.31 -9.36
C LEU A 150 -20.46 1.80 -9.18
N PRO A 151 -20.91 2.78 -9.99
CA PRO A 151 -22.31 3.17 -10.03
C PRO A 151 -23.20 2.01 -10.49
N VAL A 152 -24.32 1.80 -9.80
CA VAL A 152 -25.28 0.76 -10.17
C VAL A 152 -26.35 1.34 -11.09
N ALA A 153 -26.31 1.04 -12.38
CA ALA A 153 -27.36 1.48 -13.30
C ALA A 153 -28.58 0.55 -13.24
N THR A 154 -29.78 1.12 -13.16
CA THR A 154 -31.04 0.37 -13.31
C THR A 154 -31.55 0.51 -14.73
N GLN A 155 -31.99 -0.61 -15.33
CA GLN A 155 -32.64 -0.57 -16.65
C GLN A 155 -33.94 0.24 -16.56
N PRO A 156 -34.07 1.37 -17.29
CA PRO A 156 -35.31 2.11 -17.29
C PRO A 156 -36.40 1.35 -18.04
N THR A 157 -37.64 1.54 -17.61
CA THR A 157 -38.85 1.13 -18.31
C THR A 157 -38.90 1.77 -19.70
N PRO A 158 -39.51 1.09 -20.70
CA PRO A 158 -39.70 1.65 -22.03
C PRO A 158 -40.29 3.06 -21.97
N TYR A 159 -39.70 3.99 -22.71
CA TYR A 159 -40.20 5.36 -22.81
C TYR A 159 -41.19 5.42 -23.98
N THR A 160 -42.48 5.47 -23.67
CA THR A 160 -43.55 5.49 -24.68
C THR A 160 -44.28 6.82 -24.61
N LEU A 161 -44.40 7.49 -25.75
CA LEU A 161 -45.20 8.70 -25.96
C LEU A 161 -46.17 8.47 -27.12
N CYS A 162 -47.31 9.15 -27.10
CA CYS A 162 -48.17 9.22 -28.28
C CYS A 162 -47.54 10.20 -29.26
N ASP A 163 -47.49 9.81 -30.53
CA ASP A 163 -47.14 10.73 -31.60
C ASP A 163 -48.25 11.78 -31.76
N VAL A 164 -47.96 12.99 -31.27
CA VAL A 164 -48.85 14.15 -31.36
C VAL A 164 -48.31 15.21 -32.31
N ASN A 165 -47.07 15.04 -32.76
CA ASN A 165 -46.46 15.89 -33.76
C ASN A 165 -47.10 15.58 -35.12
N THR A 166 -47.31 16.62 -35.93
CA THR A 166 -47.94 16.40 -37.23
C THR A 166 -47.16 17.12 -38.32
N ILE A 167 -46.89 16.40 -39.40
CA ILE A 167 -46.36 16.96 -40.64
C ILE A 167 -47.48 16.94 -41.67
N GLY A 168 -47.95 18.11 -42.10
CA GLY A 168 -49.09 18.22 -43.01
C GLY A 168 -50.44 17.86 -42.37
N GLY A 169 -50.54 17.93 -41.04
CA GLY A 169 -51.77 17.64 -40.29
C GLY A 169 -52.06 16.16 -40.07
N GLN A 170 -51.06 15.29 -40.26
CA GLN A 170 -51.11 13.86 -39.91
C GLN A 170 -49.91 13.51 -39.01
N PRO A 171 -50.09 12.61 -38.02
CA PRO A 171 -48.98 12.01 -37.27
C PRO A 171 -48.03 11.24 -38.20
N ASP A 172 -46.73 11.25 -37.91
CA ASP A 172 -45.66 10.71 -38.76
C ASP A 172 -44.79 9.64 -38.09
N GLU A 173 -45.23 9.12 -36.95
CA GLU A 173 -44.55 8.18 -36.06
C GLU A 173 -43.28 8.73 -35.41
N VAL A 174 -43.07 10.06 -35.39
CA VAL A 174 -41.90 10.70 -34.79
C VAL A 174 -42.30 11.62 -33.63
N GLU A 175 -41.71 11.36 -32.47
CA GLU A 175 -42.01 12.12 -31.25
C GLU A 175 -40.73 12.60 -30.54
N GLU A 176 -40.82 13.75 -29.86
CA GLU A 176 -39.73 14.29 -29.05
C GLU A 176 -39.72 13.62 -27.66
N PHE A 177 -38.57 13.09 -27.26
CA PHE A 177 -38.39 12.46 -25.95
C PHE A 177 -37.50 13.31 -25.06
N ASP A 178 -38.02 13.74 -23.90
CA ASP A 178 -37.19 14.32 -22.85
C ASP A 178 -36.53 13.21 -22.03
N LEU A 179 -35.35 12.77 -22.49
CA LEU A 179 -34.59 11.69 -21.85
C LEU A 179 -34.14 12.03 -20.42
N THR A 180 -34.18 13.30 -20.01
CA THR A 180 -33.83 13.69 -18.63
C THR A 180 -34.84 13.15 -17.62
N THR A 181 -36.09 12.92 -18.05
CA THR A 181 -37.14 12.32 -17.22
C THR A 181 -36.87 10.86 -16.84
N LYS A 182 -36.01 10.17 -17.59
CA LYS A 182 -35.58 8.79 -17.33
C LYS A 182 -34.34 8.69 -16.44
N ILE A 183 -33.61 9.79 -16.23
CA ILE A 183 -32.41 9.79 -15.39
C ILE A 183 -32.70 9.30 -13.95
N PRO A 184 -33.76 9.75 -13.24
CA PRO A 184 -34.05 9.28 -11.89
C PRO A 184 -34.31 7.77 -11.82
N GLU A 185 -34.86 7.18 -12.89
CA GLU A 185 -35.08 5.74 -12.99
C GLU A 185 -33.76 4.98 -13.21
N ILE A 186 -32.83 5.55 -14.00
CA ILE A 186 -31.52 4.97 -14.30
C ILE A 186 -30.59 5.00 -13.09
N ILE A 187 -30.50 6.13 -12.39
CA ILE A 187 -29.58 6.32 -11.26
C ILE A 187 -30.19 5.91 -9.91
N GLY A 188 -31.52 5.77 -9.84
CA GLY A 188 -32.23 5.49 -8.60
C GLY A 188 -32.00 6.59 -7.55
N VAL A 189 -31.52 6.20 -6.37
CA VAL A 189 -31.24 7.09 -5.24
C VAL A 189 -29.77 7.54 -5.15
N GLN A 190 -28.94 7.18 -6.13
CA GLN A 190 -27.53 7.53 -6.13
C GLN A 190 -27.34 9.05 -6.32
N THR A 191 -26.36 9.61 -5.62
CA THR A 191 -25.99 11.03 -5.73
C THR A 191 -24.62 11.18 -6.38
N GLY A 192 -24.34 12.33 -7.01
CA GLY A 192 -23.05 12.59 -7.65
C GLY A 192 -22.79 11.82 -8.96
N ILE A 193 -23.80 11.13 -9.50
CA ILE A 193 -23.71 10.42 -10.77
C ILE A 193 -23.99 11.38 -11.94
N ASN A 194 -23.10 11.39 -12.92
CA ASN A 194 -23.31 12.10 -14.19
C ASN A 194 -23.76 11.11 -15.26
N VAL A 195 -24.92 11.35 -15.87
CA VAL A 195 -25.43 10.55 -16.99
C VAL A 195 -25.14 11.30 -18.29
N ASN A 196 -24.40 10.66 -19.20
CA ASN A 196 -24.15 11.15 -20.55
C ASN A 196 -24.88 10.26 -21.57
N LEU A 197 -25.61 10.87 -22.49
CA LEU A 197 -26.40 10.18 -23.53
C LEU A 197 -25.83 10.52 -24.91
N PRO A 198 -24.71 9.90 -25.33
CA PRO A 198 -24.15 10.14 -26.66
C PRO A 198 -25.14 9.67 -27.74
N PRO A 199 -25.27 10.40 -28.86
CA PRO A 199 -26.11 9.94 -29.97
C PRO A 199 -25.57 8.60 -30.49
N TYR A 200 -26.48 7.68 -30.82
CA TYR A 200 -26.12 6.48 -31.56
C TYR A 200 -25.71 6.88 -32.98
N ILE A 201 -24.40 7.10 -33.17
CA ILE A 201 -23.80 7.15 -34.50
C ILE A 201 -23.67 5.71 -34.98
N GLY A 202 -24.69 5.23 -35.70
CA GLY A 202 -24.65 3.92 -36.33
C GLY A 202 -23.34 3.74 -37.08
N GLY A 203 -22.55 2.75 -36.66
CA GLY A 203 -21.29 2.41 -37.29
C GLY A 203 -21.52 1.95 -38.73
N CYS A 204 -20.65 2.39 -39.64
CA CYS A 204 -20.46 1.79 -40.95
C CYS A 204 -20.14 0.30 -40.88
#